data_AF-A0AAW9K8T6-F1
#
_entry.id   AF-A0AAW9K8T6-F1
#
_cell.length_a   1.000
_cell.length_b   1.000
_cell.length_c   1.000
_cell.angle_alpha   90.00
_cell.angle_beta   90.00
_cell.angle_gamma   90.00
#
_symmetry.space_group_name_H-M   'P 1'
#
loop_
_entity.id
_entity.type
_entity.pdbx_description
1 polymer ?
#
loop_
_entity_poly.entity_id
_entity_poly.type
_entity_poly.pdbx_seq_one_letter_code
_entity_poly.pdbx_strand_id
1 'polypeptide(L)'
;MLKKSLVILFTASILFVSFLPQAFAASSSVWAQWNTYASGNGRSDGKANGKFHYLNSNRTARLNISSKSGGGTAKASLYRSGWGFDKSLGTVNATTGSKNFPTKTDQTGSNYYLVFYGGNNSTTQTVSGTLSD
;
A
#
# COMPACT_ATOMS: atom_id res chain seq x y z
N MET A 1 34.16 -48.37 -14.98
CA MET A 1 34.23 -46.94 -14.57
C MET A 1 32.81 -46.37 -14.53
N LEU A 2 32.07 -46.56 -13.43
CA LEU A 2 30.63 -46.26 -13.37
C LEU A 2 30.23 -45.54 -12.08
N LYS A 3 31.10 -44.64 -11.59
CA LYS A 3 30.90 -43.93 -10.31
C LYS A 3 30.97 -42.40 -10.40
N LYS A 4 31.28 -41.83 -11.58
CA LYS A 4 31.44 -40.37 -11.73
C LYS A 4 30.18 -39.67 -12.26
N SER A 5 29.28 -40.39 -12.94
CA SER A 5 28.11 -39.80 -13.62
C SER A 5 26.92 -39.53 -12.71
N LEU A 6 26.82 -40.20 -11.55
CA LEU A 6 25.69 -40.06 -10.63
C LEU A 6 25.78 -38.79 -9.76
N VAL A 7 27.00 -38.34 -9.46
CA VAL A 7 27.25 -37.18 -8.58
C VAL A 7 26.80 -35.87 -9.25
N ILE A 8 26.97 -35.77 -10.58
CA ILE A 8 26.65 -34.57 -11.36
C ILE A 8 25.14 -34.31 -11.43
N LEU A 9 24.31 -35.36 -11.51
CA LEU A 9 22.85 -35.21 -11.49
C LEU A 9 22.33 -34.75 -10.12
N PHE A 10 23.00 -35.12 -9.02
CA PHE A 10 22.59 -34.75 -7.66
C PHE A 10 23.03 -33.33 -7.27
N THR A 11 24.09 -32.78 -7.86
CA THR A 11 24.51 -31.39 -7.61
C THR A 11 23.69 -30.39 -8.43
N ALA A 12 23.23 -30.77 -9.62
CA ALA A 12 22.39 -29.93 -10.47
C ALA A 12 20.97 -29.73 -9.91
N SER A 13 20.41 -30.71 -9.20
CA SER A 13 19.08 -30.63 -8.59
C SER A 13 19.01 -29.74 -7.34
N ILE A 14 20.14 -29.52 -6.65
CA ILE A 14 20.20 -28.63 -5.46
C ILE A 14 20.24 -27.15 -5.88
N LEU A 15 20.79 -26.82 -7.05
CA LEU A 15 20.85 -25.46 -7.58
C LEU A 15 19.50 -24.91 -8.10
N PHE A 16 18.50 -25.77 -8.29
CA PHE A 16 17.16 -25.37 -8.74
C PHE A 16 16.19 -25.01 -7.60
N VAL A 17 16.55 -25.27 -6.33
CA VAL A 17 15.66 -25.04 -5.18
C VAL A 17 15.71 -23.59 -4.66
N SER A 18 16.65 -22.77 -5.14
CA SER A 18 16.91 -21.43 -4.59
C SER A 18 16.14 -20.27 -5.26
N PHE A 19 15.25 -20.53 -6.24
CA PHE A 19 14.43 -19.49 -6.87
C PHE A 19 12.97 -19.47 -6.42
N LEU A 20 12.69 -19.90 -5.18
CA LEU A 20 11.41 -19.54 -4.57
C LEU A 20 11.38 -18.01 -4.44
N PRO A 21 10.40 -17.30 -5.03
CA PRO A 21 10.28 -15.87 -4.82
C PRO A 21 10.05 -15.64 -3.33
N GLN A 22 11.07 -15.11 -2.64
CA GLN A 22 10.90 -14.52 -1.32
C GLN A 22 9.94 -13.34 -1.51
N ALA A 23 8.66 -13.58 -1.20
CA ALA A 23 7.66 -12.54 -1.25
C ALA A 23 7.84 -11.65 -0.02
N PHE A 24 8.74 -10.68 -0.13
CA PHE A 24 8.79 -9.59 0.84
C PHE A 24 7.51 -8.77 0.71
N ALA A 25 6.82 -8.59 1.83
CA ALA A 25 5.76 -7.59 1.96
C ALA A 25 6.37 -6.24 1.59
N ALA A 26 5.82 -5.55 0.60
CA ALA A 26 6.26 -4.19 0.35
C ALA A 26 5.78 -3.33 1.52
N SER A 27 6.57 -2.32 1.87
CA SER A 27 6.22 -1.39 2.94
C SER A 27 6.80 -0.03 2.61
N SER A 28 6.00 1.01 2.76
CA SER A 28 6.40 2.38 2.47
C SER A 28 5.80 3.34 3.48
N SER A 29 6.51 4.42 3.78
CA SER A 29 6.02 5.46 4.67
C SER A 29 4.88 6.24 4.03
N VAL A 30 3.95 6.67 4.87
CA VAL A 30 2.79 7.48 4.50
C VAL A 30 2.80 8.72 5.36
N TRP A 31 2.67 9.88 4.72
CA TRP A 31 2.41 11.13 5.40
C TRP A 31 1.47 11.97 4.54
N ALA A 32 0.43 12.51 5.15
CA ALA A 32 -0.52 13.39 4.49
C ALA A 32 -0.97 14.48 5.45
N GLN A 33 -1.10 15.69 4.93
CA GLN A 33 -1.73 16.82 5.60
C GLN A 33 -2.74 17.45 4.65
N TRP A 34 -3.90 17.82 5.15
CA TRP A 34 -4.90 18.59 4.39
C TRP A 34 -5.71 19.48 5.32
N ASN A 35 -6.17 20.60 4.78
CA ASN A 35 -7.12 21.47 5.46
C ASN A 35 -8.54 21.10 5.03
N THR A 36 -9.45 21.03 5.98
CA THR A 36 -10.88 20.96 5.72
C THR A 36 -11.47 22.37 5.76
N TYR A 37 -12.30 22.67 4.77
CA TYR A 37 -13.04 23.92 4.65
C TYR A 37 -14.51 23.70 5.04
N ALA A 38 -15.34 24.74 4.85
CA ALA A 38 -16.78 24.71 5.12
C ALA A 38 -17.41 23.38 4.70
N SER A 39 -18.16 22.77 5.63
CA SER A 39 -18.77 21.44 5.50
C SER A 39 -17.82 20.23 5.61
N GLY A 40 -16.59 20.39 6.13
CA GLY A 40 -15.63 19.28 6.29
C GLY A 40 -14.96 18.84 4.98
N ASN A 41 -15.07 19.68 3.94
CA ASN A 41 -14.54 19.40 2.62
C ASN A 41 -13.04 19.67 2.60
N GLY A 42 -12.24 18.62 2.53
CA GLY A 42 -10.79 18.70 2.42
C GLY A 42 -10.21 17.35 2.06
N ARG A 43 -9.15 17.34 1.23
CA ARG A 43 -8.48 16.10 0.84
C ARG A 43 -6.99 16.30 0.55
N SER A 44 -6.22 15.24 0.74
CA SER A 44 -4.87 15.07 0.20
C SER A 44 -4.89 13.94 -0.83
N ASP A 45 -4.50 14.24 -2.05
CA ASP A 45 -4.52 13.30 -3.18
C ASP A 45 -3.09 12.87 -3.51
N GLY A 46 -2.77 11.61 -3.21
CA GLY A 46 -1.45 11.05 -3.49
C GLY A 46 -1.06 11.07 -4.97
N LYS A 47 -2.02 10.89 -5.88
CA LYS A 47 -1.74 10.92 -7.33
C LYS A 47 -1.34 12.32 -7.77
N ALA A 48 -2.12 13.33 -7.36
CA ALA A 48 -1.83 14.73 -7.67
C ALA A 48 -0.49 15.20 -7.05
N ASN A 49 -0.13 14.63 -5.90
CA ASN A 49 1.10 14.94 -5.17
C ASN A 49 2.33 14.09 -5.59
N GLY A 50 2.19 13.22 -6.60
CA GLY A 50 3.28 12.33 -7.03
C GLY A 50 3.71 11.30 -5.98
N LYS A 51 2.83 10.97 -5.03
CA LYS A 51 3.06 10.00 -3.95
C LYS A 51 2.47 8.65 -4.34
N PHE A 52 3.34 7.78 -4.82
CA PHE A 52 3.01 6.40 -5.17
C PHE A 52 3.71 5.40 -4.26
N HIS A 53 3.08 4.25 -4.09
CA HIS A 53 3.51 3.15 -3.26
C HIS A 53 3.66 1.90 -4.12
N TYR A 54 4.76 1.18 -3.91
CA TYR A 54 4.95 -0.14 -4.47
C TYR A 54 4.17 -1.16 -3.63
N LEU A 55 3.34 -1.97 -4.27
CA LEU A 55 2.69 -3.14 -3.66
C LEU A 55 2.82 -4.32 -4.62
N ASN A 56 2.82 -5.54 -4.10
CA ASN A 56 2.78 -6.76 -4.89
C ASN A 56 1.34 -7.13 -5.24
N SER A 57 1.12 -7.79 -6.38
CA SER A 57 -0.18 -8.31 -6.78
C SER A 57 -0.70 -9.42 -5.86
N ASN A 58 -2.02 -9.56 -5.78
CA ASN A 58 -2.76 -10.58 -5.02
C ASN A 58 -2.49 -10.55 -3.50
N ARG A 59 -2.24 -9.36 -2.97
CA ARG A 59 -1.98 -9.10 -1.56
C ARG A 59 -3.07 -8.21 -0.95
N THR A 60 -3.20 -8.27 0.37
CA THR A 60 -4.14 -7.42 1.09
C THR A 60 -3.39 -6.20 1.59
N ALA A 61 -3.60 -5.05 0.96
CA ALA A 61 -2.98 -3.82 1.40
C ALA A 61 -3.46 -3.43 2.81
N ARG A 62 -2.53 -3.07 3.68
CA ARG A 62 -2.73 -2.68 5.08
C ARG A 62 -2.17 -1.29 5.30
N LEU A 63 -3.04 -0.36 5.69
CA LEU A 63 -2.64 0.96 6.16
C LEU A 63 -2.47 0.91 7.68
N ASN A 64 -1.28 1.18 8.18
CA ASN A 64 -0.98 1.28 9.60
C ASN A 64 -0.69 2.74 9.97
N ILE A 65 -1.60 3.38 10.69
CA ILE A 65 -1.47 4.78 11.09
C ILE A 65 -0.82 4.83 12.48
N SER A 66 0.35 5.46 12.55
CA SER A 66 1.09 5.67 13.79
C SER A 66 0.69 6.95 14.51
N SER A 67 0.31 7.99 13.76
CA SER A 67 -0.17 9.25 14.33
C SER A 67 -1.28 9.87 13.49
N LYS A 68 -2.22 10.54 14.17
CA LYS A 68 -3.29 11.34 13.59
C LYS A 68 -3.50 12.59 14.43
N SER A 69 -3.62 13.74 13.79
CA SER A 69 -4.10 14.98 14.39
C SER A 69 -5.29 15.55 13.61
N GLY A 70 -5.96 16.56 14.18
CA GLY A 70 -7.18 17.15 13.63
C GLY A 70 -8.45 16.45 14.09
N GLY A 71 -9.50 17.22 14.38
CA GLY A 71 -10.77 16.71 14.88
C GLY A 71 -11.59 15.98 13.80
N GLY A 72 -12.44 15.04 14.22
CA GLY A 72 -13.36 14.32 13.32
C GLY A 72 -12.78 13.08 12.65
N THR A 73 -13.61 12.45 11.81
CA THR A 73 -13.32 11.17 11.15
C THR A 73 -12.66 11.39 9.80
N ALA A 74 -11.37 11.12 9.73
CA ALA A 74 -10.63 11.04 8.47
C ALA A 74 -10.82 9.65 7.83
N LYS A 75 -10.77 9.59 6.50
CA LYS A 75 -10.83 8.38 5.69
C LYS A 75 -9.64 8.33 4.74
N ALA A 76 -9.26 7.12 4.35
CA ALA A 76 -8.25 6.86 3.34
C ALA A 76 -8.83 5.91 2.29
N SER A 77 -8.76 6.28 1.03
CA SER A 77 -9.08 5.41 -0.11
C SER A 77 -7.81 5.03 -0.83
N LEU A 78 -7.65 3.74 -1.14
CA LEU A 78 -6.53 3.22 -1.90
C LEU A 78 -6.95 3.03 -3.36
N TYR A 79 -6.13 3.52 -4.28
CA TYR A 79 -6.33 3.36 -5.70
C TYR A 79 -5.07 2.82 -6.37
N ARG A 80 -5.25 2.08 -7.46
CA ARG A 80 -4.20 1.79 -8.43
C ARG A 80 -4.38 2.68 -9.64
N SER A 81 -3.33 3.39 -10.03
CA SER A 81 -3.35 4.20 -11.23
C SER A 81 -3.36 3.34 -12.49
N GLY A 82 -4.22 3.72 -13.44
CA GLY A 82 -4.34 3.08 -14.75
C GLY A 82 -4.31 4.12 -15.88
N TRP A 83 -4.17 3.64 -17.11
CA TRP A 83 -4.10 4.51 -18.30
C TRP A 83 -5.46 5.17 -18.66
N GLY A 84 -6.57 4.55 -18.28
CA GLY A 84 -7.92 5.11 -18.47
C GLY A 84 -8.61 5.49 -17.16
N PHE A 85 -8.93 4.47 -16.36
CA PHE A 85 -9.55 4.66 -15.04
C PHE A 85 -8.67 4.08 -13.94
N ASP A 86 -8.60 4.80 -12.83
CA ASP A 86 -7.95 4.30 -11.63
C ASP A 86 -8.86 3.27 -10.95
N LYS A 87 -8.27 2.16 -10.52
CA LYS A 87 -9.02 1.10 -9.84
C LYS A 87 -9.09 1.40 -8.35
N SER A 88 -10.29 1.48 -7.79
CA SER A 88 -10.48 1.59 -6.34
C SER A 88 -10.27 0.24 -5.67
N LEU A 89 -9.46 0.22 -4.61
CA LEU A 89 -9.28 -0.92 -3.72
C LEU A 89 -10.10 -0.81 -2.42
N GLY A 90 -10.89 0.26 -2.30
CA GLY A 90 -11.78 0.53 -1.18
C GLY A 90 -11.28 1.63 -0.25
N THR A 91 -12.09 1.86 0.80
CA THR A 91 -11.91 2.95 1.75
C THR A 91 -11.89 2.41 3.17
N VAL A 92 -10.98 2.94 4.00
CA VAL A 92 -10.89 2.64 5.43
C VAL A 92 -10.91 3.93 6.25
N ASN A 93 -11.26 3.81 7.54
CA ASN A 93 -11.10 4.92 8.47
C ASN A 93 -9.61 5.18 8.73
N ALA A 94 -9.18 6.42 8.57
CA ALA A 94 -7.81 6.85 8.81
C ALA A 94 -7.59 7.22 10.29
N THR A 95 -7.87 6.26 11.18
CA THR A 95 -7.61 6.35 12.62
C THR A 95 -6.37 5.55 12.98
N THR A 96 -5.72 5.89 14.11
CA THR A 96 -4.56 5.16 14.63
C THR A 96 -4.80 3.65 14.67
N GLY A 97 -3.75 2.89 14.38
CA GLY A 97 -3.78 1.44 14.26
C GLY A 97 -3.83 0.97 12.80
N SER A 98 -4.09 -0.32 12.62
CA SER A 98 -4.02 -0.96 11.32
C SER A 98 -5.39 -1.27 10.73
N LYS A 99 -5.54 -1.02 9.43
CA LYS A 99 -6.74 -1.33 8.64
C LYS A 99 -6.37 -1.97 7.33
N ASN A 100 -7.06 -3.06 6.98
CA ASN A 100 -6.92 -3.72 5.69
C ASN A 100 -7.90 -3.10 4.70
N PHE A 101 -7.44 -2.83 3.48
CA PHE A 101 -8.33 -2.51 2.39
C PHE A 101 -9.10 -3.76 1.96
N PRO A 102 -10.38 -3.63 1.60
CA PRO A 102 -11.24 -4.79 1.34
C PRO A 102 -10.88 -5.52 0.04
N THR A 103 -10.34 -4.81 -0.95
CA THR A 103 -9.97 -5.39 -2.24
C THR A 103 -8.48 -5.66 -2.30
N LYS A 104 -8.11 -6.87 -2.73
CA LYS A 104 -6.71 -7.22 -2.95
C LYS A 104 -6.11 -6.41 -4.10
N THR A 105 -4.80 -6.18 -4.00
CA THR A 105 -3.99 -5.66 -5.10
C THR A 105 -4.06 -6.57 -6.32
N ASP A 106 -4.07 -5.99 -7.50
CA ASP A 106 -4.26 -6.69 -8.77
C ASP A 106 -3.03 -6.61 -9.69
N GLN A 107 -2.03 -5.79 -9.35
CA GLN A 107 -0.81 -5.64 -10.13
C GLN A 107 0.37 -5.37 -9.20
N THR A 108 1.54 -5.91 -9.53
CA THR A 108 2.78 -5.54 -8.83
C THR A 108 3.34 -4.26 -9.43
N GLY A 109 3.64 -3.25 -8.60
CA GLY A 109 4.31 -2.03 -9.06
C GLY A 109 4.07 -0.78 -8.22
N SER A 110 4.79 0.29 -8.56
CA SER A 110 4.73 1.61 -7.91
C SER A 110 3.64 2.53 -8.49
N ASN A 111 2.42 2.00 -8.63
CA ASN A 111 1.28 2.75 -9.20
C ASN A 111 0.11 2.86 -8.23
N TYR A 112 0.29 2.50 -6.95
CA TYR A 112 -0.74 2.66 -5.93
C TYR A 112 -0.63 4.01 -5.23
N TYR A 113 -1.74 4.67 -4.94
CA TYR A 113 -1.75 5.94 -4.23
C TYR A 113 -2.94 6.02 -3.27
N LEU A 114 -2.79 6.84 -2.22
CA LEU A 114 -3.82 7.06 -1.22
C LEU A 114 -4.48 8.42 -1.43
N VAL A 115 -5.79 8.49 -1.20
CA VAL A 115 -6.55 9.73 -1.08
C VAL A 115 -7.08 9.84 0.34
N PHE A 116 -6.58 10.82 1.09
CA PHE A 116 -7.03 11.12 2.45
C PHE A 116 -8.07 12.24 2.41
N TYR A 117 -9.15 12.12 3.18
CA TYR A 117 -10.21 13.13 3.21
C TYR A 117 -11.07 13.04 4.48
N GLY A 118 -11.94 14.03 4.65
CA GLY A 118 -12.81 14.15 5.83
C GLY A 118 -12.10 14.78 7.02
N GLY A 119 -12.79 14.79 8.17
CA GLY A 119 -12.44 15.59 9.35
C GLY A 119 -13.52 16.64 9.65
N ASN A 120 -13.39 17.32 10.79
CA ASN A 120 -14.28 18.41 11.16
C ASN A 120 -14.06 19.62 10.25
N ASN A 121 -15.06 20.49 10.13
CA ASN A 121 -14.93 21.77 9.42
C ASN A 121 -13.80 22.65 10.00
N SER A 122 -13.08 23.37 9.15
CA SER A 122 -12.04 24.35 9.51
C SER A 122 -10.93 23.76 10.38
N THR A 123 -10.48 22.53 10.07
CA THR A 123 -9.38 21.89 10.80
C THR A 123 -8.28 21.45 9.86
N THR A 124 -7.04 21.50 10.33
CA THR A 124 -5.92 20.82 9.68
C THR A 124 -5.88 19.38 10.17
N GLN A 125 -5.94 18.45 9.23
CA GLN A 125 -5.76 17.03 9.48
C GLN A 125 -4.33 16.64 9.11
N THR A 126 -3.69 15.83 9.95
CA THR A 126 -2.40 15.21 9.64
C THR A 126 -2.46 13.73 9.96
N VAL A 127 -1.93 12.90 9.07
CA VAL A 127 -1.82 11.44 9.25
C VAL A 127 -0.40 11.02 8.89
N SER A 128 0.21 10.17 9.73
CA SER A 128 1.46 9.48 9.42
C SER A 128 1.35 7.98 9.68
N GLY A 129 2.11 7.19 8.93
CA GLY A 129 2.08 5.73 9.09
C GLY A 129 2.86 5.01 8.03
N THR A 130 2.45 3.78 7.74
CA THR A 130 2.97 2.94 6.67
C THR A 130 1.84 2.30 5.87
N LEU A 131 2.09 2.06 4.59
CA LEU A 131 1.28 1.20 3.73
C LEU A 131 2.10 -0.03 3.38
N SER A 132 1.55 -1.22 3.62
CA SER A 132 2.18 -2.50 3.30
C SER A 132 1.20 -3.49 2.68
N ASP A 133 1.67 -4.65 2.21
CA ASP A 133 0.85 -5.71 1.59
C ASP A 133 1.30 -7.13 1.92
#